data_AF-A0A914RAN0-F1
#
_entry.id   AF-A0A914RAN0-F1
#
_cell.length_a   1.000
_cell.length_b   1.000
_cell.length_c   1.000
_cell.angle_alpha   90.00
_cell.angle_beta   90.00
_cell.angle_gamma   90.00
#
_symmetry.space_group_name_H-M   'P 1'
#
loop_
_entity.id
_entity.type
_entity.pdbx_description
1 polymer ?
#
loop_
_entity_poly.entity_id
_entity_poly.type
_entity_poly.pdbx_seq_one_letter_code
_entity_poly.pdbx_strand_id
1 'polypeptide(L)' 'MKRKYIILGPKFEIDSVYGQYILEGDSFGFKLSKNGQNIVAIIRKKMFSWTNRFDMDISESEDIAFITAIVVVLDQVVFK' A
#
# COMPACT_ATOMS: atom_id res chain seq x y z
N MET A 1 31.91 -7.40 -9.98
CA MET A 1 30.98 -6.55 -9.20
C MET A 1 29.60 -7.22 -9.18
N LYS A 2 29.09 -7.64 -8.02
CA LYS A 2 27.81 -8.37 -7.91
C LYS A 2 26.63 -7.39 -8.01
N ARG A 3 25.84 -7.52 -9.08
CA ARG A 3 24.58 -6.77 -9.24
C ARG A 3 23.51 -7.47 -8.40
N LYS A 4 23.23 -6.94 -7.20
CA LYS A 4 22.00 -7.28 -6.46
C LYS A 4 20.85 -6.63 -7.22
N TYR A 5 20.05 -7.42 -7.93
CA TYR A 5 18.72 -6.99 -8.32
C TYR A 5 17.94 -6.81 -7.02
N ILE A 6 17.80 -5.56 -6.59
CA ILE A 6 16.90 -5.20 -5.52
C ILE A 6 15.51 -5.30 -6.15
N ILE A 7 14.91 -6.49 -6.10
CA ILE A 7 13.50 -6.73 -6.44
C ILE A 7 12.64 -6.25 -5.26
N LEU A 8 12.94 -5.07 -4.72
CA LEU A 8 12.11 -4.45 -3.69
C LEU A 8 11.06 -3.68 -4.46
N GLY A 9 9.79 -4.04 -4.28
CA GLY A 9 8.70 -3.27 -4.86
C GLY A 9 8.66 -1.85 -4.29
N PRO A 10 7.72 -1.03 -4.77
CA PRO A 10 7.69 0.39 -4.45
C PRO A 10 7.45 0.60 -2.94
N LYS A 11 8.24 1.49 -2.33
CA LYS A 11 8.11 1.88 -0.93
C LYS A 11 7.78 3.36 -0.84
N PHE A 12 6.76 3.72 -0.07
CA PHE A 12 6.33 5.09 0.16
C PHE A 12 6.23 5.37 1.66
N GLU A 13 6.74 6.52 2.07
CA GLU A 13 6.60 7.04 3.43
C GLU A 13 5.60 8.18 3.40
N ILE A 14 4.60 8.10 4.27
CA ILE A 14 3.47 9.03 4.35
C ILE A 14 3.48 9.61 5.75
N ASP A 15 3.83 10.89 5.85
CA ASP A 15 3.69 11.66 7.08
C ASP A 15 2.29 12.28 7.13
N SER A 16 1.58 12.03 8.22
CA SER A 16 0.22 12.52 8.43
C SER A 16 0.00 12.95 9.87
N VAL A 17 -1.09 13.69 10.11
CA VAL A 17 -1.55 14.06 11.45
C VAL A 17 -1.91 12.83 12.32
N TYR A 18 -2.19 11.68 11.70
CA TYR A 18 -2.54 10.43 12.37
C TYR A 18 -1.31 9.57 12.72
N GLY A 19 -0.11 10.04 12.36
CA GLY A 19 1.16 9.35 12.53
C GLY A 19 1.88 9.09 11.22
N GLN A 20 3.01 8.37 11.31
CA GLN A 20 3.81 7.99 10.17
C GLN A 20 3.35 6.64 9.63
N TYR A 21 3.12 6.58 8.33
CA TYR A 21 2.72 5.37 7.63
C TYR A 21 3.78 5.00 6.60
N ILE A 22 4.04 3.70 6.48
CA ILE A 22 4.97 3.15 5.49
C ILE A 22 4.17 2.16 4.66
N LEU A 23 4.08 2.44 3.36
CA LEU A 23 3.48 1.56 2.39
C LEU A 23 4.58 0.81 1.62
N GLU A 24 4.54 -0.51 1.64
CA GLU A 24 5.48 -1.37 0.94
C GLU A 24 4.73 -2.26 -0.06
N GLY A 25 5.08 -2.14 -1.33
CA GLY A 25 4.57 -2.96 -2.41
C GLY A 25 5.45 -4.16 -2.72
N ASP A 26 4.83 -5.26 -3.12
CA ASP A 26 5.46 -6.43 -3.71
C ASP A 26 4.67 -6.89 -4.96
N SER A 27 5.07 -8.00 -5.58
CA SER A 27 4.40 -8.55 -6.78
C SER A 27 2.95 -9.02 -6.53
N PHE A 28 2.49 -9.08 -5.28
CA PHE A 28 1.16 -9.56 -4.88
C PHE A 28 0.24 -8.46 -4.36
N GLY A 29 0.78 -7.33 -3.88
CA GLY A 29 -0.01 -6.22 -3.40
C GLY A 29 0.80 -5.19 -2.63
N PHE A 30 0.12 -4.41 -1.78
CA PHE A 30 0.71 -3.39 -0.93
C PHE A 30 0.34 -3.65 0.53
N LYS A 31 1.28 -3.38 1.43
CA LYS A 31 1.10 -3.44 2.88
C LYS A 31 1.30 -2.05 3.45
N LEU A 32 0.35 -1.58 4.23
CA LEU A 32 0.44 -0.32 4.96
C LEU A 32 0.76 -0.63 6.42
N SER A 33 1.84 -0.06 6.92
CA SER A 33 2.27 -0.16 8.31
C SER A 33 2.29 1.20 8.98
N LYS A 34 1.84 1.28 10.23
CA LYS A 34 1.86 2.49 11.05
C LYS A 34 3.03 2.42 12.01
N ASN A 35 3.80 3.50 12.09
CA ASN A 35 5.01 3.61 12.89
C ASN A 35 6.02 2.46 12.66
N GLY A 36 6.03 1.88 11.45
CA GLY A 36 6.97 0.84 11.02
C GLY A 36 6.80 -0.55 11.63
N GLN A 37 5.75 -0.82 12.41
CA GLN A 37 5.57 -2.11 13.09
C GLN A 37 4.16 -2.70 12.94
N ASN A 38 3.12 -1.87 12.99
CA ASN A 38 1.74 -2.36 12.96
C ASN A 38 1.17 -2.32 11.55
N ILE A 39 0.88 -3.49 10.97
CA ILE A 39 0.17 -3.57 9.69
C ILE A 39 -1.28 -3.14 9.93
N VAL A 40 -1.63 -2.01 9.34
CA VAL A 40 -2.96 -1.38 9.47
C VAL A 40 -3.84 -1.65 8.27
N ALA A 41 -3.25 -1.90 7.10
CA ALA A 41 -3.99 -2.31 5.92
C ALA A 41 -3.19 -3.20 4.98
N ILE A 42 -3.88 -4.07 4.26
CA ILE A 42 -3.34 -4.89 3.17
C ILE A 42 -4.21 -4.65 1.94
N ILE A 43 -3.58 -4.23 0.86
CA ILE A 43 -4.24 -3.87 -0.40
C ILE A 43 -3.80 -4.88 -1.47
N ARG A 44 -4.75 -5.54 -2.12
CA ARG A 44 -4.48 -6.53 -3.18
C ARG A 44 -5.28 -6.18 -4.42
N LYS A 45 -4.60 -6.11 -5.57
CA LYS A 45 -5.28 -5.92 -6.86
C LYS A 45 -5.84 -7.26 -7.32
N LYS A 46 -7.14 -7.33 -7.62
CA LYS A 46 -7.71 -8.51 -8.28
C LYS A 46 -7.26 -8.53 -9.74
N MET A 47 -6.24 -9.35 -10.04
CA MET A 47 -5.68 -9.47 -11.39
C MET A 47 -6.58 -10.22 -12.39
N PHE A 48 -7.76 -10.71 -11.98
CA PHE A 48 -8.71 -11.45 -12.83
C PHE A 48 -10.03 -10.72 -13.07
N SER A 49 -10.17 -9.46 -12.66
CA SER A 49 -11.37 -8.66 -12.95
C SER A 49 -11.11 -7.65 -14.06
N TRP A 50 -12.02 -7.59 -15.03
CA TRP A 50 -12.03 -6.61 -16.12
C TRP A 50 -12.15 -5.15 -15.62
N THR A 51 -12.55 -4.96 -14.35
CA THR A 51 -12.61 -3.68 -13.65
C THR A 51 -11.41 -3.57 -12.68
N ASN A 52 -10.87 -2.36 -12.48
CA ASN A 52 -9.89 -2.06 -11.43
C ASN A 52 -10.54 -2.24 -10.05
N ARG A 53 -10.59 -3.47 -9.54
CA ARG A 53 -11.05 -3.79 -8.19
C ARG A 53 -9.83 -4.07 -7.31
N PHE A 54 -9.80 -3.39 -6.18
CA PHE A 54 -8.83 -3.58 -5.12
C PHE A 54 -9.57 -4.16 -3.92
N ASP A 55 -9.07 -5.28 -3.39
CA ASP A 55 -9.50 -5.79 -2.09
C ASP A 55 -8.60 -5.13 -1.03
N MET A 56 -9.22 -4.53 -0.02
CA MET A 56 -8.54 -3.89 1.09
C MET A 56 -8.98 -4.55 2.39
N ASP A 57 -8.02 -5.02 3.17
CA ASP A 57 -8.22 -5.48 4.53
C ASP A 57 -7.67 -4.39 5.46
N ILE A 58 -8.53 -3.77 6.26
CA ILE A 58 -8.21 -2.60 7.08
C ILE A 58 -8.55 -2.95 8.54
N SER A 59 -7.65 -2.63 9.46
CA SER A 59 -7.92 -2.77 10.89
C SER A 59 -9.12 -1.90 11.29
N GLU A 60 -10.08 -2.46 12.03
CA GLU A 60 -11.28 -1.74 12.52
C GLU A 60 -10.96 -0.47 13.34
N SER A 61 -9.73 -0.36 13.86
CA SER A 61 -9.27 0.78 14.64
C SER A 61 -8.76 1.96 13.82
N GLU A 62 -8.65 1.82 12.50
CA GLU A 62 -8.06 2.83 11.62
C GLU A 62 -9.11 3.50 10.72
N ASP A 63 -8.78 4.70 10.24
CA ASP A 63 -9.68 5.49 9.40
C ASP A 63 -9.73 4.90 7.97
N ILE A 64 -10.84 4.25 7.66
CA ILE A 64 -11.11 3.64 6.35
C ILE A 64 -11.06 4.69 5.23
N ALA A 65 -11.52 5.92 5.48
CA ALA A 65 -11.53 6.97 4.47
C ALA A 65 -10.11 7.43 4.16
N PHE A 66 -9.27 7.58 5.18
CA PHE A 66 -7.85 7.92 5.02
C PHE A 66 -7.09 6.85 4.21
N ILE A 67 -7.24 5.58 4.56
CA ILE A 67 -6.57 4.48 3.87
C ILE A 67 -7.07 4.37 2.42
N THR A 68 -8.36 4.57 2.18
CA THR A 68 -8.93 4.59 0.82
C THR A 68 -8.32 5.73 -0.01
N ALA A 69 -8.15 6.92 0.56
CA ALA A 69 -7.52 8.04 -0.12
C ALA A 69 -6.07 7.72 -0.54
N ILE A 70 -5.30 7.06 0.33
CA ILE A 70 -3.95 6.57 0.00
C ILE A 70 -4.00 5.64 -1.22
N VAL A 71 -4.94 4.70 -1.26
CA VAL A 71 -5.08 3.75 -2.37
C VAL A 71 -5.41 4.43 -3.69
N VAL A 72 -6.28 5.44 -3.68
CA VAL A 72 -6.59 6.24 -4.87
C VAL A 72 -5.36 6.98 -5.39
N VAL A 73 -4.56 7.56 -4.49
CA VAL A 73 -3.30 8.24 -4.86
C VAL A 73 -2.31 7.23 -5.43
N LEU A 74 -2.19 6.03 -4.84
CA LEU A 74 -1.34 4.97 -5.35
C LEU A 74 -1.74 4.51 -6.76
N ASP A 75 -3.04 4.44 -7.04
CA ASP A 75 -3.52 4.07 -8.37
C ASP A 75 -3.00 5.06 -9.43
N GLN A 76 -3.04 6.36 -9.12
CA GLN A 76 -2.57 7.41 -10.01
C GLN A 76 -1.05 7.47 -10.17
N VAL A 77 -0.29 7.14 -9.11
CA VAL A 77 1.18 7.21 -9.13
C VAL A 77 1.80 5.95 -9.75
N VAL A 78 1.24 4.77 -9.49
CA VAL A 78 1.84 3.48 -9.85
C VAL A 78 1.30 2.93 -11.18
N PHE A 79 0.00 3.07 -11.46
CA PHE A 79 -0.63 2.44 -12.64
C PHE A 79 -0.83 3.41 -13.81
N LYS A 80 0.00 4.44 -13.90
CA LYS A 80 -0.04 5.47 -14.95
C LYS A 80 0.24 4.92 -16.35
#